data_AF-A0A495X3C3-F1
#
_entry.id   AF-A0A495X3C3-F1
#
_cell.length_a   1.000
_cell.length_b   1.000
_cell.length_c   1.000
_cell.angle_alpha   90.00
_cell.angle_beta   90.00
_cell.angle_gamma   90.00
#
_symmetry.space_group_name_H-M   'P 1'
#
loop_
_entity.id
_entity.type
_entity.pdbx_description
1 polymer ?
#
loop_
_entity_poly.entity_id
_entity_poly.type
_entity_poly.pdbx_seq_one_letter_code
_entity_poly.pdbx_strand_id
1 'polypeptide(L)'
;MTEIDQRRLWGLGGFLLPCALLVGLFLAYSSDTFGSWGWKGGEYAYAFIGVAVGAILLGCVLKLVWLESPRGALGTGLLLGGTLGVVVVFAIVVLFFLAWSRI
;
A
#
# COMPACT_ATOMS: atom_id res chain seq x y z
N MET A 1 -24.82 16.18 -2.10
CA MET A 1 -23.70 15.38 -1.56
C MET A 1 -23.15 16.13 -0.37
N THR A 2 -23.21 15.56 0.83
CA THR A 2 -22.81 16.28 2.05
C THR A 2 -21.28 16.31 2.17
N GLU A 3 -20.73 17.25 2.95
CA GLU A 3 -19.29 17.33 3.20
C GLU A 3 -18.75 16.01 3.83
N ILE A 4 -19.60 15.32 4.60
CA ILE A 4 -19.31 14.01 5.21
C ILE A 4 -19.16 12.93 4.14
N ASP A 5 -20.05 12.88 3.14
CA ASP A 5 -19.96 11.93 2.01
C ASP A 5 -18.67 12.16 1.22
N GLN A 6 -18.32 13.42 1.00
CA GLN A 6 -17.12 13.79 0.25
C GLN A 6 -15.84 13.41 1.00
N ARG A 7 -15.78 13.66 2.32
CA ARG A 7 -14.65 13.20 3.17
C ARG A 7 -14.52 11.68 3.17
N ARG A 8 -15.64 10.93 3.23
CA ARG A 8 -15.63 9.46 3.15
C ARG A 8 -15.08 8.95 1.83
N LEU A 9 -15.50 9.52 0.71
CA LEU A 9 -15.00 9.11 -0.61
C LEU A 9 -13.51 9.40 -0.78
N TRP A 10 -13.04 10.55 -0.32
CA TRP A 10 -11.60 10.86 -0.34
C TRP A 10 -10.79 9.89 0.52
N GLY A 11 -11.29 9.56 1.73
CA GLY A 11 -10.66 8.56 2.59
C GLY A 11 -10.63 7.16 1.98
N LEU A 12 -11.75 6.72 1.39
CA LEU A 12 -11.82 5.44 0.69
C LEU A 12 -10.89 5.40 -0.52
N GLY A 13 -10.84 6.46 -1.32
CA GLY A 13 -9.91 6.55 -2.46
C GLY A 13 -8.45 6.48 -2.01
N GLY A 14 -8.09 7.18 -0.93
CA GLY A 14 -6.77 7.13 -0.35
C GLY A 14 -6.38 5.74 0.18
N PHE A 15 -7.35 4.98 0.71
CA PHE A 15 -7.13 3.61 1.19
C PHE A 15 -7.07 2.58 0.04
N LEU A 16 -7.99 2.68 -0.91
CA LEU A 16 -8.12 1.72 -2.00
C LEU A 16 -6.95 1.78 -2.98
N LEU A 17 -6.38 2.97 -3.21
CA LEU A 17 -5.25 3.14 -4.13
C LEU A 17 -4.04 2.28 -3.77
N PRO A 18 -3.44 2.37 -2.57
CA PRO A 18 -2.33 1.51 -2.19
C PRO A 18 -2.77 0.05 -2.10
N CYS A 19 -3.97 -0.27 -1.62
CA CYS A 19 -4.45 -1.66 -1.60
C CYS A 19 -4.51 -2.27 -3.00
N ALA A 20 -5.07 -1.55 -3.98
CA ALA A 20 -5.14 -2.01 -5.36
C ALA A 20 -3.75 -2.18 -5.98
N LEU A 21 -2.81 -1.28 -5.70
CA LEU A 21 -1.43 -1.41 -6.15
C LEU A 21 -0.73 -2.63 -5.55
N LEU A 22 -0.86 -2.86 -4.24
CA LEU A 22 -0.27 -4.00 -3.56
C LEU A 22 -0.86 -5.34 -4.05
N VAL A 23 -2.17 -5.41 -4.23
CA VAL A 23 -2.86 -6.58 -4.80
C VAL A 23 -2.43 -6.78 -6.26
N GLY A 24 -2.34 -5.71 -7.04
CA GLY A 24 -1.87 -5.76 -8.43
C GLY A 24 -0.44 -6.28 -8.54
N LEU A 25 0.45 -5.85 -7.64
CA LEU A 25 1.82 -6.35 -7.55
C LEU A 25 1.89 -7.83 -7.20
N PHE A 26 1.05 -8.28 -6.27
CA PHE A 26 0.96 -9.69 -5.91
C PHE A 26 0.46 -10.54 -7.09
N LEU A 27 -0.57 -10.07 -7.81
CA LEU A 27 -1.08 -10.75 -9.00
C LEU A 27 -0.02 -10.79 -10.09
N ALA A 28 0.64 -9.65 -10.37
CA ALA A 28 1.69 -9.56 -11.37
C ALA A 28 2.87 -10.49 -11.08
N TYR A 29 3.26 -10.63 -9.80
CA TYR A 29 4.24 -11.63 -9.37
C TYR A 29 3.76 -13.05 -9.62
N SER A 30 2.50 -13.35 -9.27
CA SER A 30 1.91 -14.68 -9.41
C SER A 30 1.76 -15.13 -10.86
N SER A 31 1.50 -14.20 -11.78
CA SER A 31 1.39 -14.45 -13.22
C SER A 31 2.67 -14.16 -14.01
N ASP A 32 3.77 -13.86 -13.33
CA ASP A 32 5.05 -13.46 -13.93
C ASP A 32 4.92 -12.39 -15.04
N THR A 33 4.02 -11.42 -14.82
CA THR A 33 3.59 -10.47 -15.85
C THR A 33 4.73 -9.61 -16.38
N PHE A 34 5.66 -9.21 -15.50
CA PHE A 34 6.83 -8.42 -15.86
C PHE A 34 8.09 -9.27 -16.09
N GLY A 35 7.98 -10.61 -16.07
CA GLY A 35 9.11 -11.51 -16.37
C GLY A 35 9.70 -11.26 -17.75
N SER A 36 8.85 -10.95 -18.74
CA SER A 36 9.29 -10.56 -20.09
C SER A 36 10.08 -9.24 -20.15
N TRP A 37 9.95 -8.39 -19.12
CA TRP A 37 10.71 -7.15 -18.96
C TRP A 37 11.93 -7.32 -18.04
N GLY A 38 12.27 -8.57 -17.72
CA GLY A 38 13.42 -8.95 -16.91
C GLY A 38 13.17 -8.95 -15.40
N TRP A 39 11.93 -8.73 -14.96
CA TRP A 39 11.64 -8.74 -13.52
C TRP A 39 11.79 -10.13 -12.92
N LYS A 40 12.40 -10.19 -11.75
CA LYS A 40 12.58 -11.31 -10.85
C LYS A 40 11.83 -11.05 -9.56
N GLY A 41 11.61 -12.11 -8.77
CA GLY A 41 10.84 -12.02 -7.51
C GLY A 41 11.28 -10.90 -6.55
N GLY A 42 12.57 -10.57 -6.51
CA GLY A 42 13.10 -9.47 -5.71
C GLY A 42 12.58 -8.09 -6.14
N GLU A 43 12.40 -7.82 -7.43
CA GLU A 43 11.93 -6.52 -7.92
C GLU A 43 10.46 -6.27 -7.56
N TYR A 44 9.62 -7.31 -7.59
CA TYR A 44 8.26 -7.23 -7.07
C TYR A 44 8.25 -6.93 -5.57
N ALA A 45 9.17 -7.52 -4.79
CA ALA A 45 9.29 -7.23 -3.36
C ALA A 45 9.73 -5.78 -3.10
N TYR A 46 10.71 -5.26 -3.84
CA TYR A 46 11.13 -3.86 -3.74
C TYR A 46 10.00 -2.89 -4.10
N ALA A 47 9.27 -3.17 -5.18
CA ALA A 47 8.12 -2.37 -5.57
C ALA A 47 6.98 -2.43 -4.53
N PHE A 48 6.73 -3.60 -3.92
CA PHE A 48 5.74 -3.74 -2.85
C PHE A 48 6.11 -2.88 -1.64
N ILE A 49 7.36 -2.95 -1.18
CA ILE A 49 7.87 -2.10 -0.08
C ILE A 49 7.79 -0.62 -0.48
N GLY A 50 8.17 -0.28 -1.71
CA GLY A 50 8.10 1.08 -2.25
C GLY A 50 6.68 1.64 -2.23
N VAL A 51 5.67 0.85 -2.62
CA VAL A 51 4.25 1.24 -2.55
C VAL A 51 3.81 1.44 -1.11
N ALA A 52 4.16 0.53 -0.19
CA ALA A 52 3.77 0.63 1.21
C ALA A 52 4.38 1.86 1.89
N VAL A 53 5.70 2.05 1.77
CA VAL A 53 6.42 3.20 2.35
C VAL A 53 6.02 4.50 1.65
N GLY A 54 5.91 4.48 0.32
CA GLY A 54 5.48 5.63 -0.47
C GLY A 54 4.07 6.09 -0.11
N ALA A 55 3.14 5.16 0.11
CA ALA A 55 1.79 5.48 0.56
C ALA A 55 1.78 6.12 1.96
N ILE A 56 2.63 5.66 2.88
CA ILE A 56 2.76 6.28 4.21
C ILE A 56 3.31 7.70 4.08
N LEU A 57 4.42 7.88 3.36
CA LEU A 57 5.05 9.19 3.18
C LEU A 57 4.11 10.18 2.47
N LEU A 58 3.49 9.75 1.38
CA LEU A 58 2.52 10.56 0.65
C LEU A 58 1.30 10.87 1.51
N GLY A 59 0.80 9.90 2.27
CA GLY A 59 -0.29 10.09 3.22
C GLY A 59 0.03 11.13 4.30
N CYS A 60 1.25 11.10 4.86
CA CYS A 60 1.75 12.12 5.79
C CYS A 60 1.80 13.50 5.14
N VAL A 61 2.42 13.63 3.96
CA VAL A 61 2.53 14.90 3.24
C VAL A 61 1.15 15.47 2.91
N LEU A 62 0.26 14.66 2.35
CA LEU A 62 -1.08 15.11 1.97
C LEU A 62 -1.93 15.47 3.18
N LYS A 63 -1.75 14.76 4.31
CA LYS A 63 -2.42 15.13 5.56
C LYS A 63 -1.95 16.50 6.06
N LEU A 64 -0.64 16.77 6.01
CA LEU A 64 -0.08 18.06 6.43
C LEU A 64 -0.48 19.21 5.50
N VAL A 65 -0.46 18.98 4.19
CA VAL A 65 -0.78 20.01 3.18
C VAL A 65 -2.28 20.32 3.13
N TRP A 66 -3.15 19.35 3.43
CA TRP A 66 -4.61 19.49 3.31
C TRP A 66 -5.35 19.38 4.65
N LEU A 67 -4.74 19.87 5.73
CA LEU A 67 -5.25 19.76 7.10
C LEU A 67 -6.70 20.28 7.27
N GLU A 68 -7.03 21.39 6.59
CA GLU A 68 -8.33 22.07 6.70
C GLU A 68 -9.33 21.68 5.60
N SER A 69 -8.87 20.95 4.58
CA SER A 69 -9.70 20.59 3.44
C SER A 69 -10.41 19.25 3.64
N PRO A 70 -11.61 19.05 3.07
CA PRO A 70 -12.25 17.72 2.98
C PRO A 70 -11.34 16.64 2.37
N ARG A 71 -10.31 17.05 1.60
CA ARG A 71 -9.30 16.18 0.99
C ARG A 71 -8.26 15.63 1.97
N GLY A 72 -8.13 16.18 3.19
CA GLY A 72 -7.24 15.66 4.22
C GLY A 72 -7.58 14.21 4.64
N ALA A 73 -8.83 13.78 4.42
CA ALA A 73 -9.24 12.39 4.60
C ALA A 73 -8.48 11.41 3.67
N LEU A 74 -8.07 11.86 2.48
CA LEU A 74 -7.28 11.05 1.54
C LEU A 74 -5.90 10.69 2.10
N GLY A 75 -5.24 11.62 2.78
CA GLY A 75 -3.97 11.35 3.46
C GLY A 75 -4.11 10.31 4.57
N THR A 76 -5.23 10.33 5.30
CA THR A 76 -5.52 9.32 6.33
C THR A 76 -5.80 7.94 5.72
N GLY A 77 -6.52 7.89 4.60
CA GLY A 77 -6.72 6.65 3.83
C GLY A 77 -5.41 6.04 3.34
N LEU A 78 -4.53 6.88 2.77
CA LEU A 78 -3.19 6.46 2.30
C LEU A 78 -2.32 5.93 3.44
N LEU A 79 -2.34 6.60 4.60
CA LEU A 79 -1.64 6.14 5.79
C LEU A 79 -2.14 4.77 6.23
N LEU A 80 -3.46 4.57 6.33
CA LEU A 80 -4.02 3.28 6.74
C LEU A 80 -3.68 2.17 5.74
N GLY A 81 -3.84 2.44 4.44
CA GLY A 81 -3.53 1.47 3.38
C GLY A 81 -2.05 1.10 3.34
N GLY A 82 -1.17 2.10 3.44
CA GLY A 82 0.28 1.88 3.51
C GLY A 82 0.71 1.12 4.77
N THR A 83 0.16 1.47 5.93
CA THR A 83 0.44 0.77 7.20
C THR A 83 0.00 -0.69 7.14
N LEU A 84 -1.17 -0.97 6.56
CA LEU A 84 -1.65 -2.34 6.33
C LEU A 84 -0.69 -3.12 5.41
N GLY A 85 -0.18 -2.47 4.36
CA GLY A 85 0.86 -3.04 3.50
C GLY A 85 2.13 -3.42 4.28
N VAL A 86 2.63 -2.54 5.15
CA VAL A 86 3.80 -2.84 6.00
C VAL A 86 3.53 -4.02 6.95
N VAL A 87 2.35 -4.08 7.57
CA VAL A 87 1.96 -5.20 8.44
C VAL A 87 1.95 -6.52 7.67
N VAL A 88 1.45 -6.53 6.44
CA VAL A 88 1.46 -7.72 5.57
C VAL A 88 2.90 -8.16 5.26
N VAL A 89 3.79 -7.25 4.88
CA VAL A 89 5.21 -7.58 4.65
C VAL A 89 5.83 -8.19 5.91
N PHE A 90 5.60 -7.55 7.07
CA PHE A 90 6.14 -8.03 8.33
C PHE A 90 5.62 -9.44 8.66
N ALA A 91 4.32 -9.70 8.49
CA ALA A 91 3.73 -11.01 8.69
C ALA A 91 4.33 -12.07 7.75
N ILE A 92 4.54 -11.76 6.46
CA ILE A 92 5.16 -12.68 5.50
C ILE A 92 6.59 -13.01 5.91
N VAL A 93 7.38 -12.00 6.31
CA VAL A 93 8.77 -12.21 6.78
C VAL A 93 8.79 -13.10 8.02
N VAL A 94 7.94 -12.82 9.02
CA VAL A 94 7.83 -13.63 10.24
C VAL A 94 7.45 -15.08 9.91
N LEU A 95 6.44 -15.29 9.05
CA LEU A 95 6.03 -16.62 8.60
C LEU A 95 7.16 -17.37 7.90
N PHE A 96 7.94 -16.67 7.06
CA PHE A 96 9.09 -17.25 6.39
C PHE A 96 10.17 -17.70 7.39
N PHE A 97 10.51 -16.86 8.38
CA PHE A 97 11.45 -17.22 9.45
C PHE A 97 10.94 -18.40 10.31
N LEU A 98 9.64 -18.44 10.61
CA LEU A 98 9.03 -19.55 11.35
C LEU A 98 9.00 -20.86 10.55
N ALA A 99 8.82 -20.79 9.24
CA ALA A 99 8.89 -21.96 8.37
C ALA A 99 10.34 -22.47 8.27
N TRP A 100 11.30 -21.55 8.13
CA TRP A 100 12.73 -21.87 8.06
C TRP A 100 13.25 -22.50 9.35
N SER A 101 12.85 -22.01 10.52
CA SER A 101 13.32 -22.53 11.81
C SER A 101 12.82 -23.95 12.13
N ARG A 102 11.87 -24.47 11.34
CA ARG A 102 11.33 -25.84 11.46
C ARG A 102 12.00 -26.84 10.50
N ILE A 103 12.95 -26.38 9.69
CA ILE A 103 13.80 -27.20 8.80
C ILE A 103 15.13 -27.45 9.51
#